data_AF-A0A2T5J821-F1
#
_entry.id   AF-A0A2T5J821-F1
#
_cell.length_a   1.000
_cell.length_b   1.000
_cell.length_c   1.000
_cell.angle_alpha   90.00
_cell.angle_beta   90.00
_cell.angle_gamma   90.00
#
_symmetry.space_group_name_H-M   'P 1'
#
loop_
_entity.id
_entity.type
_entity.pdbx_description
1 polymer ?
#
loop_
_entity_poly.entity_id
_entity_poly.type
_entity_poly.pdbx_seq_one_letter_code
_entity_poly.pdbx_strand_id
1 'polypeptide(L)'
;MKSTFTTLVFCFLSLLISAQQKSVNKNKGDIALDMVGKLPEVKKFVRQYKDGALLLYKKPDSDFHFYWIKMGNNKVDMFATLENFYVEPKTYKVFYVDVFADFNPITLAQWRKWRNSPNFHELHTYKRGRLILQKQ
;
A
#
# COMPACT_ATOMS: atom_id res chain seq x y z
N MET A 1 42.99 -37.28 29.47
CA MET A 1 43.29 -36.23 28.49
C MET A 1 42.01 -35.91 27.73
N LYS A 2 41.49 -34.69 27.95
CA LYS A 2 40.22 -34.17 27.43
C LYS A 2 40.57 -33.10 26.40
N SER A 3 40.32 -33.32 25.11
CA SER A 3 40.43 -32.25 24.11
C SER A 3 39.88 -32.70 22.75
N THR A 4 38.56 -32.62 22.54
CA THR A 4 37.93 -32.66 21.20
C THR A 4 36.49 -32.14 21.23
N PHE A 5 36.19 -31.05 21.98
CA PHE A 5 34.82 -30.51 22.00
C PHE A 5 34.73 -28.99 21.83
N THR A 6 35.81 -28.32 21.43
CA THR A 6 35.89 -26.85 21.44
C THR A 6 35.93 -26.21 20.04
N THR A 7 35.80 -26.99 18.97
CA THR A 7 35.95 -26.45 17.59
C THR A 7 34.63 -26.34 16.83
N LEU A 8 33.55 -27.01 17.26
CA LEU A 8 32.28 -27.01 16.51
C LEU A 8 31.35 -25.82 16.81
N VAL A 9 31.56 -25.13 17.93
CA VAL A 9 30.66 -24.04 18.38
C VAL A 9 30.97 -22.71 17.67
N PHE A 10 32.19 -22.52 17.16
CA PHE A 10 32.60 -21.25 16.56
C PHE A 10 32.05 -21.03 15.13
N CYS A 11 31.76 -22.11 14.39
CA CYS A 11 31.23 -22.01 13.02
C CYS A 11 29.73 -21.69 12.96
N PHE A 12 28.96 -21.92 14.03
CA PHE A 12 27.53 -21.59 14.06
C PHE A 12 27.25 -20.13 14.45
N LEU A 13 28.18 -19.48 15.16
CA LEU A 13 28.03 -18.08 15.56
C LEU A 13 28.28 -17.10 14.40
N SER A 14 29.14 -17.46 13.44
CA SER A 14 29.44 -16.62 12.28
C SER A 14 28.29 -16.58 11.24
N LEU A 15 27.45 -17.61 11.17
CA LEU A 15 26.27 -17.64 10.30
C LEU A 15 25.12 -16.73 10.80
N LEU A 16 25.05 -16.46 12.11
CA LEU A 16 24.04 -15.57 12.68
C LEU A 16 24.37 -14.08 12.46
N ILE A 17 25.65 -13.73 12.34
CA ILE A 17 26.10 -12.35 12.16
C ILE A 17 25.82 -11.85 10.74
N SER A 18 25.93 -12.72 9.72
CA SER A 18 25.69 -12.33 8.32
C SER A 18 24.21 -12.16 7.95
N ALA A 19 23.27 -12.49 8.82
CA ALA A 19 21.82 -12.34 8.56
C ALA A 19 21.25 -10.97 8.97
N GLN A 20 21.99 -10.14 9.71
CA GLN A 20 21.49 -8.84 10.19
C GLN A 20 21.85 -7.66 9.27
N GLN A 21 22.48 -7.89 8.12
CA GLN A 21 23.10 -6.83 7.34
C GLN A 21 22.28 -6.41 6.12
N LYS A 22 21.14 -5.71 6.36
CA LYS A 22 20.69 -4.50 5.62
C LYS A 22 19.36 -3.97 6.19
N SER A 23 19.35 -3.43 7.42
CA SER A 23 18.26 -2.52 7.78
C SER A 23 18.47 -1.20 7.03
N VAL A 24 18.08 -1.15 5.75
CA VAL A 24 17.87 0.13 5.08
C VAL A 24 16.85 0.87 5.95
N ASN A 25 17.24 2.01 6.53
CA ASN A 25 16.33 2.92 7.22
C ASN A 25 15.33 3.42 6.18
N LYS A 26 14.28 2.62 5.92
CA LYS A 26 13.21 2.99 5.00
C LYS A 26 12.56 4.26 5.54
N ASN A 27 12.45 5.29 4.70
CA ASN A 27 11.75 6.48 5.11
C ASN A 27 10.25 6.12 5.31
N LYS A 28 9.52 6.90 6.11
CA LYS A 28 8.11 6.58 6.43
C LYS A 28 7.21 6.49 5.18
N GLY A 29 7.54 7.22 4.11
CA GLY A 29 6.85 7.14 2.82
C GLY A 29 7.09 5.81 2.10
N ASP A 30 8.32 5.29 2.15
CA ASP A 30 8.65 3.96 1.59
C ASP A 30 7.89 2.85 2.33
N ILE A 31 7.69 3.01 3.65
CA ILE A 31 6.86 2.10 4.44
C ILE A 31 5.41 2.15 3.95
N ALA A 32 4.86 3.35 3.75
CA ALA A 32 3.49 3.48 3.22
C ALA A 32 3.35 2.86 1.82
N LEU A 33 4.32 3.09 0.93
CA LEU A 33 4.37 2.46 -0.40
C LEU A 33 4.42 0.93 -0.31
N ASP A 34 5.24 0.38 0.59
CA ASP A 34 5.34 -1.06 0.83
C ASP A 34 4.00 -1.65 1.34
N MET A 35 3.28 -0.91 2.18
CA MET A 35 1.98 -1.34 2.70
C MET A 35 0.91 -1.43 1.60
N VAL A 36 0.87 -0.46 0.68
CA VAL A 36 0.00 -0.53 -0.50
C VAL A 36 0.49 -1.59 -1.48
N GLY A 37 1.80 -1.69 -1.72
CA GLY A 37 2.43 -2.69 -2.59
C GLY A 37 2.20 -4.14 -2.16
N LYS A 38 1.89 -4.37 -0.87
CA LYS A 38 1.56 -5.69 -0.34
C LYS A 38 0.13 -6.14 -0.66
N LEU A 39 -0.77 -5.23 -1.05
CA LEU A 39 -2.16 -5.56 -1.34
C LEU A 39 -2.27 -6.52 -2.54
N PRO A 40 -3.12 -7.57 -2.49
CA PRO A 40 -3.26 -8.53 -3.58
C PRO A 40 -3.62 -7.89 -4.93
N GLU A 41 -4.56 -6.93 -4.91
CA GLU A 41 -4.97 -6.13 -6.06
C GLU A 41 -3.81 -5.36 -6.70
N VAL A 42 -2.95 -4.77 -5.88
CA VAL A 42 -1.78 -3.99 -6.34
C VAL A 42 -0.72 -4.91 -6.90
N LYS A 43 -0.42 -6.02 -6.22
CA LYS A 43 0.50 -7.04 -6.74
C LYS A 43 0.04 -7.59 -8.08
N LYS A 44 -1.25 -7.87 -8.21
CA LYS A 44 -1.83 -8.35 -9.48
C LYS A 44 -1.65 -7.30 -10.57
N PHE A 45 -1.99 -6.05 -10.29
CA PHE A 45 -1.83 -4.94 -11.23
C PHE A 45 -0.38 -4.78 -11.71
N VAL A 46 0.57 -4.61 -10.79
CA VAL A 46 1.99 -4.41 -11.12
C VAL A 46 2.58 -5.60 -11.89
N ARG A 47 2.11 -6.83 -11.64
CA ARG A 47 2.53 -8.01 -12.41
C ARG A 47 1.92 -8.07 -13.81
N GLN A 48 0.68 -7.60 -13.96
CA GLN A 48 -0.07 -7.69 -15.21
C GLN A 48 0.30 -6.59 -16.20
N TYR A 49 0.66 -5.40 -15.71
CA TYR A 49 0.97 -4.23 -16.53
C TYR A 49 2.45 -3.90 -16.45
N LYS A 50 3.14 -3.93 -17.59
CA LYS A 50 4.58 -3.62 -17.70
C LYS A 50 4.96 -2.29 -17.06
N ASP A 51 4.10 -1.29 -17.24
CA ASP A 51 4.30 0.07 -16.72
C ASP A 51 3.49 0.33 -15.44
N GLY A 52 2.92 -0.71 -14.83
CA GLY A 52 2.13 -0.61 -13.62
C GLY A 52 2.99 -0.27 -12.42
N ALA A 53 2.69 0.84 -11.76
CA ALA A 53 3.51 1.37 -10.67
C ALA A 53 2.67 1.98 -9.55
N LEU A 54 3.34 2.21 -8.41
CA LEU A 54 2.85 3.03 -7.31
C LEU A 54 3.63 4.34 -7.26
N LEU A 55 2.93 5.43 -6.99
CA LEU A 55 3.50 6.76 -6.81
C LEU A 55 3.08 7.31 -5.45
N LEU A 56 4.04 7.70 -4.61
CA LEU A 56 3.76 8.51 -3.44
C LEU A 56 3.48 9.94 -3.90
N TYR A 57 2.21 10.31 -3.96
CA TYR A 57 1.75 11.59 -4.50
C TYR A 57 1.86 12.73 -3.48
N LYS A 58 1.45 12.49 -2.23
CA LYS A 58 1.49 13.49 -1.16
C LYS A 58 1.89 12.85 0.17
N LYS A 59 2.71 13.56 0.94
CA LYS A 59 3.08 13.21 2.32
C LYS A 59 2.17 13.95 3.31
N PRO A 60 1.98 13.43 4.53
CA PRO A 60 1.22 14.15 5.53
C PRO A 60 1.94 15.45 5.93
N ASP A 61 1.16 16.50 6.07
CA ASP A 61 1.57 17.84 6.50
C ASP A 61 0.54 18.40 7.50
N SER A 62 0.53 19.72 7.74
CA SER A 62 -0.41 20.35 8.67
C SER A 62 -1.88 20.26 8.23
N ASP A 63 -2.11 20.14 6.92
CA ASP A 63 -3.44 20.28 6.31
C ASP A 63 -3.93 18.94 5.75
N PHE A 64 -3.03 17.97 5.59
CA PHE A 64 -3.31 16.65 5.05
C PHE A 64 -2.70 15.56 5.92
N HIS A 65 -3.53 14.67 6.45
CA HIS A 65 -3.11 13.75 7.51
C HIS A 65 -2.67 12.35 7.03
N PHE A 66 -2.59 12.11 5.72
CA PHE A 66 -2.29 10.77 5.16
C PHE A 66 -1.05 10.78 4.27
N TYR A 67 -0.49 9.60 4.02
CA TYR A 67 0.27 9.39 2.79
C TYR A 67 -0.72 9.09 1.67
N TRP A 68 -0.70 9.88 0.60
CA TRP A 68 -1.50 9.63 -0.60
C TRP A 68 -0.66 8.86 -1.61
N ILE A 69 -1.08 7.63 -1.89
CA ILE A 69 -0.45 6.77 -2.89
C ILE A 69 -1.40 6.59 -4.06
N LYS A 70 -0.87 6.74 -5.26
CA LYS A 70 -1.57 6.50 -6.52
C LYS A 70 -1.08 5.19 -7.11
N MET A 71 -2.00 4.35 -7.58
CA MET A 71 -1.69 3.20 -8.42
C MET A 71 -2.11 3.52 -9.85
N GLY A 72 -1.25 3.24 -10.82
CA GLY A 72 -1.50 3.61 -12.19
C GLY A 72 -0.40 3.17 -13.15
N ASN A 73 -0.51 3.63 -14.39
CA ASN A 73 0.49 3.37 -15.41
C ASN A 73 1.48 4.53 -15.49
N ASN A 74 2.77 4.23 -15.35
CA ASN A 74 3.84 5.18 -15.53
C ASN A 74 4.19 5.29 -17.01
N LYS A 75 3.58 6.24 -17.72
CA LYS A 75 3.93 6.54 -19.12
C LYS A 75 5.08 7.56 -19.15
N VAL A 76 5.76 7.66 -20.29
CA VAL A 76 6.97 8.48 -20.49
C VAL A 76 6.85 9.88 -19.90
N ASP A 77 5.70 10.55 -20.12
CA ASP A 77 5.50 11.95 -19.69
C ASP A 77 4.42 12.13 -18.61
N MET A 78 3.75 11.05 -18.18
CA MET A 78 2.60 11.17 -17.28
C MET A 78 2.32 9.89 -16.48
N PHE A 79 1.95 10.07 -15.21
CA PHE A 79 1.39 9.02 -14.38
C PHE A 79 -0.13 8.96 -14.52
N ALA A 80 -0.65 8.00 -15.29
CA ALA A 80 -2.08 7.79 -15.47
C ALA A 80 -2.65 7.03 -14.26
N THR A 81 -3.27 7.76 -13.33
CA THR A 81 -3.82 7.20 -12.09
C THR A 81 -5.08 6.40 -12.36
N LEU A 82 -5.14 5.19 -11.81
CA LEU A 82 -6.32 4.33 -11.85
C LEU A 82 -6.99 4.25 -10.49
N GLU A 83 -6.20 4.11 -9.43
CA GLU A 83 -6.72 3.97 -8.07
C GLU A 83 -5.94 4.87 -7.10
N ASN A 84 -6.61 5.30 -6.04
CA ASN A 84 -6.06 6.15 -4.99
C ASN A 84 -6.15 5.44 -3.64
N PHE A 85 -5.08 5.49 -2.86
CA PHE A 85 -4.98 4.91 -1.53
C PHE A 85 -4.48 5.94 -0.54
N TYR A 86 -5.08 5.96 0.65
CA TYR A 86 -4.56 6.69 1.79
C TYR A 86 -3.97 5.72 2.80
N VAL A 87 -2.83 6.10 3.38
CA VAL A 87 -2.19 5.34 4.46
C VAL A 87 -2.06 6.25 5.67
N GLU A 88 -2.64 5.81 6.78
CA GLU A 88 -2.56 6.53 8.06
C GLU A 88 -1.12 6.46 8.60
N PRO A 89 -0.46 7.59 8.93
CA PRO A 89 0.96 7.61 9.25
C PRO A 89 1.33 6.95 10.58
N LYS A 90 0.36 6.78 11.49
CA LYS A 90 0.58 6.19 12.82
C LYS A 90 0.46 4.66 12.80
N THR A 91 -0.56 4.14 12.13
CA THR A 91 -0.89 2.70 12.15
C THR A 91 -0.52 1.99 10.85
N TYR A 92 -0.21 2.76 9.80
CA TYR A 92 -0.05 2.28 8.43
C TYR A 92 -1.28 1.53 7.89
N LYS A 93 -2.45 1.79 8.46
CA LYS A 93 -3.72 1.28 7.95
C LYS A 93 -3.99 1.90 6.58
N VAL A 94 -4.30 1.03 5.63
CA VAL A 94 -4.58 1.41 4.24
C VAL A 94 -6.08 1.56 4.03
N PHE A 95 -6.46 2.65 3.37
CA PHE A 95 -7.80 2.98 2.94
C PHE A 95 -7.81 3.15 1.42
N TYR A 96 -8.92 2.78 0.80
CA TYR A 96 -9.19 3.13 -0.59
C TYR A 96 -9.85 4.52 -0.63
N VAL A 97 -9.50 5.33 -1.62
CA VAL A 97 -10.07 6.68 -1.79
C VAL A 97 -11.09 6.64 -2.91
N ASP A 98 -12.35 6.88 -2.55
CA ASP A 98 -13.45 6.86 -3.49
C ASP A 98 -13.61 8.21 -4.18
N VAL A 99 -13.15 8.28 -5.43
CA VAL A 99 -13.22 9.49 -6.24
C VAL A 99 -14.64 9.81 -6.71
N PHE A 100 -15.58 8.87 -6.66
CA PHE A 100 -16.99 9.07 -7.02
C PHE A 100 -17.85 9.51 -5.83
N ALA A 101 -17.29 9.46 -4.62
CA ALA A 101 -17.92 9.88 -3.37
C ALA A 101 -17.10 10.97 -2.65
N ASP A 102 -16.72 12.01 -3.39
CA ASP A 102 -16.01 13.19 -2.88
C ASP A 102 -14.69 12.87 -2.15
N PHE A 103 -13.88 11.98 -2.75
CA PHE A 103 -12.59 11.53 -2.21
C PHE A 103 -12.67 10.93 -0.80
N ASN A 104 -13.83 10.38 -0.41
CA ASN A 104 -14.03 9.82 0.92
C ASN A 104 -13.22 8.52 1.09
N PRO A 105 -12.36 8.42 2.11
CA PRO A 105 -11.64 7.18 2.39
C PRO A 105 -12.57 6.10 2.97
N ILE A 106 -12.57 4.93 2.34
CA ILE A 106 -13.28 3.74 2.84
C ILE A 106 -12.30 2.62 3.16
N THR A 107 -12.72 1.69 4.02
CA THR A 107 -11.88 0.53 4.32
C THR A 107 -11.69 -0.35 3.08
N LEU A 108 -10.56 -1.04 2.99
CA LEU A 108 -10.34 -2.00 1.90
C LEU A 108 -11.43 -3.09 1.83
N ALA A 109 -12.00 -3.49 2.97
CA ALA A 109 -13.10 -4.46 3.01
C ALA A 109 -14.37 -3.91 2.34
N GLN A 110 -14.74 -2.66 2.64
CA GLN A 110 -15.84 -1.97 2.00
C GLN A 110 -15.62 -1.82 0.49
N TRP A 111 -14.45 -1.32 0.09
CA TRP A 111 -14.10 -1.19 -1.32
C TRP A 111 -14.16 -2.54 -2.06
N ARG A 112 -13.55 -3.60 -1.52
CA ARG A 112 -13.58 -4.94 -2.14
C ARG A 112 -15.00 -5.50 -2.26
N LYS A 113 -15.91 -5.12 -1.37
CA LYS A 113 -17.33 -5.49 -1.45
C LYS A 113 -18.04 -4.79 -2.60
N TRP A 114 -17.72 -3.53 -2.87
CA TRP A 114 -18.48 -2.70 -3.81
C TRP A 114 -17.84 -2.54 -5.19
N ARG A 115 -16.51 -2.68 -5.33
CA ARG A 115 -15.79 -2.33 -6.56
C ARG A 115 -16.19 -3.11 -7.83
N ASN A 116 -16.85 -4.26 -7.66
CA ASN A 116 -17.37 -5.05 -8.78
C ASN A 116 -18.84 -4.72 -9.11
N SER A 117 -19.48 -3.85 -8.32
CA SER A 117 -20.84 -3.36 -8.58
C SER A 117 -20.77 -2.24 -9.62
N PRO A 118 -21.60 -2.27 -10.68
CA PRO A 118 -21.69 -1.17 -11.64
C PRO A 118 -21.92 0.18 -10.95
N ASN A 119 -22.81 0.21 -9.96
CA ASN A 119 -23.17 1.40 -9.18
C ASN A 119 -21.99 2.05 -8.42
N PHE A 120 -20.87 1.36 -8.24
CA PHE A 120 -19.69 1.92 -7.57
C PHE A 120 -18.90 2.88 -8.48
N HIS A 121 -19.05 2.73 -9.80
CA HIS A 121 -18.37 3.53 -10.81
C HIS A 121 -19.22 4.72 -11.28
N GLU A 122 -20.29 5.02 -10.55
CA GLU A 122 -21.18 6.15 -10.75
C GLU A 122 -21.11 7.09 -9.53
N LEU A 123 -21.53 8.35 -9.70
CA LEU A 123 -21.62 9.29 -8.59
C LEU A 123 -22.52 8.73 -7.48
N HIS A 124 -21.97 8.65 -6.27
CA HIS A 124 -22.67 8.02 -5.16
C HIS A 124 -22.25 8.60 -3.81
N THR A 125 -22.97 8.20 -2.77
CA THR A 125 -22.68 8.55 -1.38
C THR A 125 -22.87 7.35 -0.45
N TYR A 126 -22.36 7.46 0.77
CA TYR A 126 -22.48 6.45 1.80
C TYR A 126 -23.46 6.89 2.88
N LYS A 127 -24.60 6.21 3.01
CA LYS A 127 -25.57 6.45 4.08
C LYS A 127 -25.78 5.18 4.88
N ARG A 128 -25.48 5.24 6.19
CA ARG A 128 -25.61 4.08 7.12
C ARG A 128 -24.90 2.82 6.58
N GLY A 129 -23.70 2.98 6.02
CA GLY A 129 -22.90 1.88 5.48
C GLY A 129 -23.43 1.28 4.17
N ARG A 130 -24.38 1.94 3.49
CA ARG A 130 -24.91 1.55 2.18
C ARG A 130 -24.48 2.55 1.11
N LEU A 131 -24.16 2.04 -0.07
CA LEU A 131 -23.94 2.82 -1.27
C LEU A 131 -25.29 3.31 -1.81
N ILE A 132 -25.42 4.62 -2.02
CA ILE A 132 -26.61 5.26 -2.59
C ILE A 132 -26.19 6.08 -3.80
N LEU A 133 -26.74 5.73 -4.97
CA LEU A 133 -26.52 6.49 -6.21
C LEU A 133 -27.11 7.90 -6.11
N GLN A 134 -26.36 8.88 -6.59
CA GLN A 134 -26.86 10.22 -6.81
C GLN A 134 -27.44 10.28 -8.21
N LYS A 135 -28.76 10.40 -8.33
CA LYS A 135 -29.39 10.68 -9.63
C LYS A 135 -29.08 12.12 -9.99
N GLN A 136 -28.53 12.30 -11.19
CA GLN A 136 -28.41 13.61 -11.84
C GLN A 136 -29.79 14.12 -12.25
#